data_AF-A0A699ZW52-F1
#
_entry.id   AF-A0A699ZW52-F1
#
_cell.length_a   1.000
_cell.length_b   1.000
_cell.length_c   1.000
_cell.angle_alpha   90.00
_cell.angle_beta   90.00
_cell.angle_gamma   90.00
#
_symmetry.space_group_name_H-M   'P 1'
#
loop_
_entity.id
_entity.type
_entity.pdbx_description
1 polymer ?
#
loop_
_entity_poly.entity_id
_entity_poly.type
_entity_poly.pdbx_seq_one_letter_code
_entity_poly.pdbx_strand_id
1 'polypeptide(L)' 'MKQVCGSSMVVRAARPIAAGEEVTISYLGRPQLQPATVRRARLLEDYGFECSCPRCVNELELDQSGK' A
#
# COMPACT_ATOMS: atom_id res chain seq x y z
N MET A 1 5.84 6.39 7.59
CA MET A 1 7.18 5.89 7.17
C MET A 1 7.66 4.87 8.19
N LYS A 2 8.18 3.71 7.74
CA LYS A 2 8.75 2.67 8.60
C LYS A 2 10.27 2.63 8.45
N GLN A 3 11.00 2.59 9.56
CA GLN A 3 12.47 2.53 9.60
C GLN A 3 12.91 1.51 10.65
N VAL A 4 13.98 0.76 10.36
CA VAL A 4 14.60 -0.16 11.34
C VAL A 4 15.90 0.47 11.82
N CYS A 5 16.09 0.52 13.14
CA CYS A 5 17.29 1.00 13.82
C CYS A 5 17.77 -0.08 14.79
N GLY A 6 18.81 -0.82 14.41
CA GLY A 6 19.22 -2.03 15.15
C GLY A 6 18.09 -3.05 15.19
N SER A 7 17.68 -3.45 16.38
CA SER A 7 16.56 -4.38 16.63
C SER A 7 15.19 -3.69 16.75
N SER A 8 15.12 -2.37 16.62
CA SER A 8 13.89 -1.60 16.83
C SER A 8 13.28 -1.14 15.51
N MET A 9 11.95 -1.27 15.37
CA MET A 9 11.20 -0.68 14.26
C MET A 9 10.49 0.60 14.73
N VAL A 10 10.72 1.69 14.00
CA VAL A 10 10.10 2.99 14.24
C VAL A 10 9.13 3.30 13.10
N VAL A 11 7.88 3.62 13.46
CA VAL A 11 6.86 4.08 12.51
C VAL A 11 6.50 5.52 12.82
N ARG A 12 6.52 6.36 11.79
CA ARG A 12 6.14 7.78 11.87
C ARG A 12 4.94 8.05 10.97
N ALA A 13 4.01 8.88 11.45
CA ALA A 13 2.91 9.37 10.63
C ALA A 13 3.46 10.14 9.41
N ALA A 14 2.96 9.81 8.21
CA ALA A 14 3.34 10.49 6.96
C ALA A 14 2.40 11.67 6.62
N ARG A 15 1.31 11.80 7.38
CA ARG A 15 0.27 12.81 7.27
C ARG A 15 -0.42 12.95 8.63
N PRO A 16 -1.21 14.03 8.87
CA PRO A 16 -2.13 14.08 10.01
C PRO A 16 -3.08 12.87 10.02
N ILE A 17 -3.42 12.39 11.21
CA ILE A 17 -4.32 11.25 11.46
C ILE A 17 -5.36 11.71 12.48
N ALA A 18 -6.63 11.60 12.15
CA ALA A 18 -7.71 12.00 13.05
C ALA A 18 -7.93 10.96 14.17
N ALA A 19 -8.53 11.37 15.29
CA ALA A 19 -8.91 10.43 16.35
C ALA A 19 -9.92 9.41 15.82
N GLY A 20 -9.67 8.12 16.05
CA GLY A 20 -10.48 7.02 15.54
C GLY A 20 -10.19 6.61 14.10
N GLU A 21 -9.31 7.33 13.39
CA GLU A 21 -8.88 6.92 12.05
C GLU A 21 -7.90 5.75 12.13
N GLU A 22 -8.05 4.78 11.22
CA GLU A 22 -7.15 3.64 11.13
C GLU A 22 -5.72 4.07 10.74
N VAL A 23 -4.74 3.58 11.50
CA VAL A 23 -3.32 3.76 11.18
C VAL A 23 -2.88 2.66 10.22
N THR A 24 -2.40 3.04 9.04
CA THR A 24 -1.96 2.10 8.00
C THR A 24 -0.49 2.27 7.63
N ILE A 25 0.15 1.17 7.20
CA ILE A 25 1.48 1.16 6.59
C ILE A 25 1.45 0.35 5.29
N SER A 26 2.34 0.64 4.34
CA SER A 26 2.51 -0.25 3.18
C SER A 26 3.32 -1.48 3.56
N TYR A 27 2.80 -2.65 3.22
CA TYR A 27 3.51 -3.93 3.35
C TYR A 27 4.54 -4.11 2.24
N LEU A 28 4.33 -3.42 1.11
CA LEU A 28 5.22 -3.49 -0.04
C LEU A 28 6.47 -2.64 0.18
N GLY A 29 7.62 -3.20 -0.18
CA GLY A 29 8.89 -2.47 -0.33
C GLY A 29 9.05 -1.92 -1.74
N ARG A 30 10.11 -2.33 -2.44
CA ARG A 30 10.35 -1.99 -3.86
C ARG A 30 9.14 -2.26 -4.79
N PRO A 31 8.33 -3.32 -4.61
CA PRO A 31 7.12 -3.54 -5.43
C PRO A 31 6.08 -2.41 -5.37
N GLN A 32 6.17 -1.48 -4.40
CA GLN A 32 5.30 -0.30 -4.33
C GLN A 32 5.31 0.55 -5.61
N LEU A 33 6.41 0.49 -6.39
CA LEU A 33 6.58 1.23 -7.64
C LEU A 33 6.01 0.50 -8.87
N GLN A 34 5.47 -0.70 -8.70
CA GLN A 34 4.87 -1.50 -9.78
C GLN A 34 3.40 -1.12 -10.01
N PRO A 35 2.81 -1.49 -11.17
CA PRO A 35 1.39 -1.29 -11.46
C PRO A 35 0.46 -1.95 -10.43
N ALA A 36 -0.76 -1.45 -10.30
CA ALA A 36 -1.77 -1.96 -9.37
C ALA A 36 -2.02 -3.48 -9.48
N THR A 37 -2.03 -4.03 -10.70
CA THR A 37 -2.22 -5.48 -10.94
C THR A 37 -1.14 -6.31 -10.23
N VAL A 38 0.13 -5.94 -10.42
CA VAL A 38 1.29 -6.60 -9.80
C VAL A 38 1.25 -6.44 -8.28
N ARG A 39 0.90 -5.25 -7.78
CA ARG A 39 0.80 -4.98 -6.34
C ARG A 39 -0.31 -5.80 -5.68
N ARG A 40 -1.49 -5.90 -6.28
CA ARG A 40 -2.61 -6.70 -5.77
C ARG A 40 -2.30 -8.19 -5.77
N ALA A 41 -1.74 -8.70 -6.88
CA ALA A 41 -1.35 -10.11 -6.96
C ALA A 41 -0.38 -10.49 -5.84
N ARG A 42 0.63 -9.63 -5.58
CA ARG A 42 1.59 -9.86 -4.50
C ARG A 42 0.96 -9.83 -3.10
N LEU A 43 0.06 -8.89 -2.85
CA LEU A 43 -0.62 -8.79 -1.55
C LEU A 43 -1.57 -9.96 -1.33
N LEU A 44 -2.22 -10.46 -2.38
CA LEU A 44 -3.06 -11.63 -2.31
C LEU A 44 -2.23 -12.89 -2.04
N GLU A 45 -1.10 -13.06 -2.72
CA GLU A 45 -0.19 -14.19 -2.53
C GLU A 45 0.43 -14.22 -1.13
N ASP A 46 1.00 -13.09 -0.67
CA ASP A 46 1.77 -13.04 0.59
C ASP A 46 0.86 -12.87 1.82
N TYR A 47 -0.30 -12.21 1.68
CA TYR A 47 -1.14 -11.78 2.82
C TYR A 47 -2.62 -12.14 2.68
N GLY A 48 -3.06 -12.72 1.56
CA GLY A 48 -4.43 -13.21 1.39
C GLY A 48 -5.49 -12.14 1.21
N PHE A 49 -5.14 -10.91 0.78
CA PHE A 49 -6.13 -9.86 0.53
C PHE A 49 -5.88 -9.08 -0.77
N GLU A 50 -6.95 -8.56 -1.35
CA GLU A 50 -6.90 -7.65 -2.49
C GLU A 50 -6.94 -6.20 -2.02
N CYS A 51 -5.92 -5.42 -2.37
CA CYS A 51 -5.82 -4.03 -1.93
C CYS A 51 -6.84 -3.11 -2.62
N SER A 52 -7.76 -2.55 -1.86
CA SER A 52 -8.80 -1.61 -2.31
C SER A 52 -8.44 -0.12 -2.11
N CYS A 53 -7.16 0.21 -1.89
CA CYS A 53 -6.79 1.62 -1.67
C CYS A 53 -7.07 2.49 -2.92
N PRO A 54 -7.34 3.81 -2.74
CA PRO A 54 -7.70 4.70 -3.85
C PRO A 54 -6.71 4.66 -5.02
N ARG A 55 -5.41 4.54 -4.73
CA ARG A 55 -4.38 4.43 -5.78
C ARG A 55 -4.58 3.18 -6.65
N CYS A 56 -4.86 2.02 -6.05
CA CYS A 56 -5.07 0.79 -6.81
C CYS A 56 -6.37 0.84 -7.62
N VAL A 57 -7.44 1.41 -7.06
CA VAL A 57 -8.72 1.57 -7.76
C VAL A 57 -8.55 2.47 -8.98
N ASN A 58 -7.98 3.66 -8.78
CA ASN A 58 -7.82 4.64 -9.86
C ASN A 58 -6.89 4.14 -10.98
N GLU A 59 -5.76 3.49 -10.66
CA GLU A 59 -4.86 2.93 -11.67
C GLU A 59 -5.58 1.89 -12.55
N LEU A 60 -6.41 1.02 -11.95
CA LEU A 60 -7.14 -0.02 -12.68
C LEU A 60 -8.30 0.53 -13.52
N GLU A 61 -8.95 1.61 -13.08
CA GLU A 61 -10.01 2.29 -13.86
C GLU A 61 -9.42 3.01 -15.09
N LEU A 62 -8.24 3.61 -14.95
CA LEU A 62 -7.52 4.26 -16.05
C LEU A 62 -7.06 3.24 -17.11
N ASP A 63 -6.56 2.09 -16.67
CA ASP A 63 -6.16 1.01 -17.58
C ASP A 63 -7.35 0.46 -18.39
N GLN A 64 -8.58 0.56 -17.86
CA GLN A 64 -9.81 0.14 -18.55
C GLN A 64 -10.37 1.20 -19.51
N SER A 65 -9.99 2.47 -19.35
CA SER A 65 -10.48 3.60 -20.15
C SER A 65 -9.66 3.87 -21.41
N GLY A 66 -8.63 3.05 -21.69
CA GLY A 66 -7.73 3.16 -22.82
C GLY A 66 -7.86 2.02 -23.84
N LYS A 67 -9.09 1.66 -24.21
CA LYS A 67 -9.37 0.75 -25.33
C LYS A 67 -10.30 1.41 -26.34
#